data_AF-B5VPU4-F1
#
_entry.id   AF-B5VPU4-F1
#
_cell.length_a   1.000
_cell.length_b   1.000
_cell.length_c   1.000
_cell.angle_alpha   90.00
_cell.angle_beta   90.00
_cell.angle_gamma   90.00
#
_symmetry.space_group_name_H-M   'P 1'
#
loop_
_entity.id
_entity.type
_entity.pdbx_description
1 polymer ?
#
loop_
_entity_poly.entity_id
_entity_poly.type
_entity_poly.pdbx_seq_one_letter_code
_entity_poly.pdbx_strand_id
1 'polypeptide(L)'
;SASLGIALDGLDKPPTSYLLVHNEDFEKKWDVLMTSTFRNRTVPLNIIQYLISHTDSNTEFNRMLRSNFDDSLLLIEKCKKFIKTFVDVSCSVKDVDFGNGFNLRHLPLKFSDNMADNLESLYESVRKCSIEFSEKPTIIRLYHVSRQFPIDNRDIIDGNNLDLLKELYQKSLTIPLKVSYWTKLTRKICRLEWLSVYEHIFIERCDIKNEDPAKYSLPLLYSYFEFGLKYCDSEDIDKLGEVRKLILKYQDMMQKVRVFLKKDPPSKISLSDLEDVLLDIEEYRLPIQSSFFSELDYVIREIENAKKMNDVNILYNTDNIDKIDELIRKNDPKFVKFANQFNGSRLDKRPLASDNSGSVKAKQELKVFKLWNQHLDQIMQKNKFIEILPSIFRCLDLKSDKYIPLESCSKRQTKYCFCRRVEEGTAMVECEICKEWYHVDCISNGEWVPPDDPNVLFVCSICTPPCMAVDNIEGVTFELDDLKRILVESLKLSLIPDPPILKNLFDVFAFALNFKNEMEKELFTNGYVNQLSSTHKIKYYLRKLKGSQCGFTNLTDPLRKHCQVKDAEAIKWLTDNGRIIITGIPN
;
A
#
# COMPACT_ATOMS: atom_id res chain seq x y z
N SER A 1 -24.23 -20.19 63.48
CA SER A 1 -22.95 -20.41 64.19
C SER A 1 -21.96 -21.06 63.24
N ALA A 2 -21.31 -20.26 62.39
CA ALA A 2 -20.14 -20.70 61.64
C ALA A 2 -18.90 -20.16 62.38
N SER A 3 -17.88 -20.97 62.62
CA SER A 3 -16.66 -20.52 63.29
C SER A 3 -15.82 -19.69 62.31
N LEU A 4 -15.06 -18.70 62.80
CA LEU A 4 -14.07 -17.94 62.00
C LEU A 4 -13.09 -18.89 61.27
N GLY A 5 -12.92 -20.11 61.78
CA GLY A 5 -12.17 -21.19 61.13
C GLY A 5 -12.67 -21.55 59.72
N ILE A 6 -13.99 -21.48 59.45
CA ILE A 6 -14.55 -21.74 58.11
C ILE A 6 -14.28 -20.56 57.15
N ALA A 7 -14.22 -19.33 57.67
CA ALA A 7 -13.90 -18.13 56.87
C ALA A 7 -12.38 -18.01 56.57
N LEU A 8 -11.55 -18.65 57.41
CA LEU A 8 -10.09 -18.74 57.27
C LEU A 8 -9.63 -20.00 56.52
N ASP A 9 -10.55 -20.91 56.19
CA ASP A 9 -10.22 -22.18 55.54
C ASP A 9 -9.78 -21.91 54.09
N GLY A 10 -8.53 -22.28 53.77
CA GLY A 10 -7.86 -21.98 52.50
C GLY A 10 -6.70 -20.98 52.56
N LEU A 11 -6.38 -20.41 53.74
CA LEU A 11 -5.14 -19.66 53.96
C LEU A 11 -4.05 -20.59 54.52
N ASP A 12 -2.85 -20.57 53.93
CA ASP A 12 -1.69 -21.34 54.42
C ASP A 12 -1.36 -20.93 55.88
N LYS A 13 -1.82 -21.77 56.81
CA LYS A 13 -1.70 -21.74 58.29
C LYS A 13 -2.49 -20.63 59.01
N PRO A 14 -3.63 -20.94 59.65
CA PRO A 14 -4.09 -20.14 60.79
C PRO A 14 -3.35 -20.62 62.05
N PRO A 15 -2.68 -19.75 62.83
CA PRO A 15 -2.19 -20.14 64.14
C PRO A 15 -3.40 -20.39 65.03
N THR A 16 -3.69 -21.67 65.27
CA THR A 16 -4.84 -22.19 66.01
C THR A 16 -4.88 -21.75 67.48
N SER A 17 -3.93 -20.92 67.91
CA SER A 17 -3.77 -20.47 69.30
C SER A 17 -4.41 -19.14 69.65
N TYR A 18 -4.95 -18.36 68.70
CA TYR A 18 -5.49 -17.01 68.99
C TYR A 18 -7.03 -16.92 69.04
N LEU A 19 -7.75 -17.99 68.70
CA LEU A 19 -9.22 -17.97 68.63
C LEU A 19 -9.96 -18.51 69.87
N LEU A 20 -9.23 -18.85 70.94
CA LEU A 20 -9.79 -19.41 72.17
C LEU A 20 -9.71 -18.46 73.38
N VAL A 21 -9.76 -17.15 73.18
CA VAL A 21 -9.94 -16.19 74.29
C VAL A 21 -11.33 -15.56 74.19
N HIS A 22 -12.24 -16.14 74.97
CA HIS A 22 -13.53 -15.54 75.30
C HIS A 22 -13.30 -14.33 76.22
N ASN A 23 -13.89 -13.18 75.90
CA ASN A 23 -13.92 -11.92 76.70
C ASN A 23 -12.78 -10.89 76.57
N GLU A 24 -12.18 -10.66 75.40
CA GLU A 24 -11.44 -9.40 75.16
C GLU A 24 -11.88 -8.66 73.91
N ASP A 25 -11.73 -7.33 74.02
CA ASP A 25 -12.06 -6.25 73.08
C ASP A 25 -11.85 -6.62 71.62
N PHE A 26 -12.91 -6.47 70.82
CA PHE A 26 -12.94 -6.89 69.41
C PHE A 26 -11.89 -6.16 68.56
N GLU A 27 -11.58 -4.91 68.91
CA GLU A 27 -10.55 -4.09 68.28
C GLU A 27 -9.15 -4.73 68.43
N LYS A 28 -8.83 -5.30 69.59
CA LYS A 28 -7.57 -6.03 69.80
C LYS A 28 -7.47 -7.28 68.95
N LYS A 29 -8.57 -8.00 68.72
CA LYS A 29 -8.58 -9.19 67.85
C LYS A 29 -8.34 -8.81 66.39
N TRP A 30 -8.91 -7.71 65.93
CA TRP A 30 -8.64 -7.15 64.61
C TRP A 30 -7.17 -6.72 64.47
N ASP A 31 -6.64 -6.00 65.46
CA ASP A 31 -5.23 -5.56 65.44
C ASP A 31 -4.27 -6.75 65.39
N VAL A 32 -4.52 -7.82 66.15
CA VAL A 32 -3.72 -9.04 66.09
C VAL A 32 -3.83 -9.70 64.71
N LEU A 33 -5.02 -9.77 64.11
CA LEU A 33 -5.24 -10.36 62.78
C LEU A 33 -4.49 -9.57 61.68
N MET A 34 -4.50 -8.24 61.76
CA MET A 34 -3.83 -7.34 60.81
C MET A 34 -2.32 -7.33 60.98
N THR A 35 -1.81 -7.35 62.22
CA THR A 35 -0.36 -7.31 62.50
C THR A 35 0.34 -8.66 62.31
N SER A 36 -0.37 -9.79 62.44
CA SER A 36 0.20 -11.14 62.29
C SER A 36 -0.05 -11.76 60.92
N THR A 37 -1.31 -11.85 60.48
CA THR A 37 -1.70 -12.63 59.29
C THR A 37 -1.72 -11.80 58.01
N PHE A 38 -2.16 -10.54 58.09
CA PHE A 38 -2.36 -9.66 56.92
C PHE A 38 -1.39 -8.48 56.85
N ARG A 39 -0.26 -8.54 57.57
CA ARG A 39 0.70 -7.43 57.73
C ARG A 39 1.09 -6.71 56.43
N ASN A 40 1.18 -7.46 55.33
CA ASN A 40 1.47 -6.96 53.98
C ASN A 40 0.55 -7.60 52.91
N ARG A 41 -0.63 -8.09 53.31
CA ARG A 41 -1.54 -8.82 52.40
C ARG A 41 -2.93 -8.20 52.45
N THR A 42 -3.62 -8.24 51.31
CA THR A 42 -5.03 -7.85 51.22
C THR A 42 -5.88 -8.86 51.97
N VAL A 43 -6.99 -8.36 52.54
CA VAL A 43 -7.90 -9.15 53.36
C VAL A 43 -9.00 -9.70 52.45
N PRO A 44 -9.19 -11.02 52.35
CA PRO A 44 -10.30 -11.62 51.62
C PRO A 44 -11.67 -11.07 52.02
N LEU A 45 -12.53 -10.77 51.04
CA LEU A 45 -13.87 -10.20 51.25
C LEU A 45 -14.76 -11.02 52.21
N ASN A 46 -14.67 -12.35 52.14
CA ASN A 46 -15.42 -13.29 52.98
C ASN A 46 -15.08 -13.15 54.48
N ILE A 47 -13.83 -12.80 54.82
CA ILE A 47 -13.38 -12.59 56.20
C ILE A 47 -14.01 -11.31 56.77
N ILE A 48 -14.06 -10.24 55.98
CA ILE A 48 -14.67 -8.97 56.43
C ILE A 48 -16.20 -9.11 56.58
N GLN A 49 -16.85 -9.84 55.67
CA GLN A 49 -18.28 -10.16 55.76
C GLN A 49 -18.62 -10.99 57.00
N TYR A 50 -17.76 -11.94 57.36
CA TYR A 50 -17.88 -12.69 58.61
C TYR A 50 -17.76 -11.76 59.83
N LEU A 51 -16.77 -10.87 59.84
CA LEU A 51 -16.52 -9.97 60.96
C LEU A 51 -17.69 -9.01 61.21
N ILE A 52 -18.28 -8.43 60.15
CA ILE A 52 -19.42 -7.51 60.26
C ILE A 52 -20.69 -8.22 60.78
N SER A 53 -20.88 -9.50 60.48
CA SER A 53 -22.06 -10.28 60.90
C SER A 53 -22.02 -10.76 62.35
N HIS A 54 -20.87 -10.64 63.03
CA HIS A 54 -20.65 -11.13 64.40
C HIS A 54 -20.27 -10.02 65.40
N THR A 55 -20.52 -8.74 65.07
CA THR A 55 -20.22 -7.56 65.91
C THR A 55 -21.46 -6.74 66.27
N ASP A 56 -21.54 -6.25 67.52
CA ASP A 56 -22.57 -5.30 67.99
C ASP A 56 -22.34 -3.86 67.48
N SER A 57 -23.45 -3.14 67.31
CA SER A 57 -23.66 -2.17 66.23
C SER A 57 -23.34 -0.69 66.49
N ASN A 58 -22.55 -0.30 67.50
CA ASN A 58 -22.39 1.15 67.80
C ASN A 58 -20.98 1.69 68.12
N THR A 59 -19.91 0.90 67.96
CA THR A 59 -18.55 1.44 68.12
C THR A 59 -18.12 2.25 66.89
N GLU A 60 -17.27 3.26 67.09
CA GLU A 60 -16.69 4.07 66.01
C GLU A 60 -15.88 3.20 65.02
N PHE A 61 -15.15 2.23 65.56
CA PHE A 61 -14.43 1.21 64.80
C PHE A 61 -15.35 0.41 63.86
N ASN A 62 -16.50 -0.08 64.35
CA ASN A 62 -17.44 -0.84 63.53
C ASN A 62 -18.13 0.02 62.46
N ARG A 63 -18.37 1.30 62.72
CA ARG A 63 -18.88 2.25 61.70
C ARG A 63 -17.85 2.45 60.58
N MET A 64 -16.57 2.62 60.92
CA MET A 64 -15.49 2.78 59.95
C MET A 64 -15.26 1.50 59.12
N LEU A 65 -15.31 0.32 59.76
CA LEU A 65 -15.18 -0.97 59.08
C LEU A 65 -16.33 -1.22 58.09
N ARG A 66 -17.57 -0.91 58.49
CA ARG A 66 -18.75 -1.01 57.60
C ARG A 66 -18.66 -0.04 56.43
N SER A 67 -18.26 1.21 56.66
CA SER A 67 -18.05 2.20 55.59
C SER A 67 -17.02 1.70 54.57
N ASN A 68 -15.86 1.20 55.02
CA ASN A 68 -14.82 0.68 54.13
C ASN A 68 -15.28 -0.58 53.35
N PHE A 69 -16.11 -1.42 53.98
CA PHE A 69 -16.70 -2.59 53.32
C PHE A 69 -17.72 -2.18 52.25
N ASP A 70 -18.60 -1.24 52.56
CA ASP A 70 -19.60 -0.70 51.61
C ASP A 70 -18.92 0.00 50.42
N ASP A 71 -17.88 0.80 50.67
CA ASP A 71 -17.06 1.42 49.62
C ASP A 71 -16.38 0.38 48.71
N SER A 72 -15.95 -0.73 49.30
CA SER A 72 -15.32 -1.83 48.57
C SER A 72 -16.33 -2.65 47.75
N LEU A 73 -17.54 -2.87 48.27
CA LEU A 73 -18.64 -3.47 47.50
C LEU A 73 -19.02 -2.59 46.30
N LEU A 74 -19.08 -1.27 46.50
CA LEU A 74 -19.32 -0.32 45.42
C LEU A 74 -18.19 -0.38 44.36
N LEU A 75 -16.94 -0.51 44.79
CA LEU A 75 -15.79 -0.69 43.89
C LEU A 75 -15.88 -2.01 43.11
N ILE A 76 -16.23 -3.13 43.76
CA ILE A 76 -16.41 -4.43 43.12
C ILE A 76 -17.48 -4.33 42.02
N GLU A 77 -18.64 -3.73 42.31
CA GLU A 77 -19.70 -3.55 41.33
C GLU A 77 -19.27 -2.65 40.16
N LYS A 78 -18.48 -1.60 40.42
CA LYS A 78 -17.87 -0.78 39.36
C LYS A 78 -16.91 -1.60 38.48
N CYS A 79 -16.07 -2.45 39.09
CA CYS A 79 -15.15 -3.34 38.36
C CYS A 79 -15.91 -4.37 37.51
N LYS A 80 -16.93 -5.03 38.06
CA LYS A 80 -17.80 -5.97 37.32
C LYS A 80 -18.48 -5.30 36.14
N LYS A 81 -19.07 -4.12 36.36
CA LYS A 81 -19.73 -3.34 35.32
C LYS A 81 -18.74 -2.99 34.20
N PHE A 82 -17.54 -2.53 34.55
CA PHE A 82 -16.49 -2.23 33.59
C PHE A 82 -16.09 -3.45 32.77
N ILE A 83 -15.79 -4.59 33.43
CA ILE A 83 -15.38 -5.83 32.76
C ILE A 83 -16.49 -6.31 31.81
N LYS A 84 -17.75 -6.30 32.26
CA LYS A 84 -18.88 -6.69 31.42
C LYS A 84 -18.99 -5.80 30.18
N THR A 85 -18.99 -4.47 30.37
CA THR A 85 -19.01 -3.52 29.24
C THR A 85 -17.84 -3.73 28.28
N PHE A 86 -16.64 -4.01 28.81
CA PHE A 86 -15.48 -4.27 27.99
C PHE A 86 -15.60 -5.56 27.17
N VAL A 87 -16.04 -6.66 27.80
CA VAL A 87 -16.26 -7.95 27.12
C VAL A 87 -17.31 -7.81 26.02
N ASP A 88 -18.45 -7.17 26.32
CA ASP A 88 -19.52 -6.94 25.35
C ASP A 88 -19.03 -6.17 24.11
N VAL A 89 -18.18 -5.16 24.31
CA VAL A 89 -17.57 -4.38 23.21
C VAL A 89 -16.55 -5.23 22.43
N SER A 90 -15.68 -5.97 23.11
CA SER A 90 -14.61 -6.77 22.50
C SER A 90 -15.12 -7.95 21.67
N CYS A 91 -16.23 -8.58 22.07
CA CYS A 91 -16.80 -9.75 21.37
C CYS A 91 -17.56 -9.39 20.08
N SER A 92 -17.80 -8.11 19.81
CA SER A 92 -18.69 -7.67 18.73
C SER A 92 -18.11 -7.77 17.31
N VAL A 93 -16.78 -7.93 17.13
CA VAL A 93 -16.16 -8.10 15.79
C VAL A 93 -15.05 -9.15 15.88
N LYS A 94 -15.17 -10.20 15.08
CA LYS A 94 -14.12 -11.22 14.93
C LYS A 94 -13.29 -11.02 13.67
N ASP A 95 -13.89 -10.49 12.59
CA ASP A 95 -13.21 -10.19 11.34
C ASP A 95 -13.48 -8.75 10.90
N VAL A 96 -12.42 -7.97 10.72
CA VAL A 96 -12.50 -6.57 10.24
C VAL A 96 -12.41 -6.58 8.72
N ASP A 97 -13.47 -6.10 8.06
CA ASP A 97 -13.43 -5.82 6.61
C ASP A 97 -12.76 -4.46 6.36
N PHE A 98 -11.61 -4.48 5.70
CA PHE A 98 -10.87 -3.27 5.29
C PHE A 98 -11.37 -2.70 3.95
N GLY A 99 -12.14 -3.48 3.18
CA GLY A 99 -12.58 -3.13 1.84
C GLY A 99 -11.61 -3.58 0.73
N ASN A 100 -11.99 -3.33 -0.52
CA ASN A 100 -11.18 -3.64 -1.70
C ASN A 100 -11.56 -2.73 -2.87
N GLY A 101 -10.60 -2.41 -3.74
CA GLY A 101 -10.77 -1.48 -4.85
C GLY A 101 -11.22 -0.10 -4.37
N PHE A 102 -12.19 0.52 -5.06
CA PHE A 102 -12.74 1.81 -4.63
C PHE A 102 -13.65 1.72 -3.39
N ASN A 103 -14.05 0.52 -2.96
CA ASN A 103 -14.90 0.31 -1.80
C ASN A 103 -14.09 0.12 -0.50
N LEU A 104 -13.31 1.14 -0.12
CA LEU A 104 -12.56 1.14 1.13
C LEU A 104 -13.47 1.36 2.34
N ARG A 105 -13.20 0.67 3.46
CA ARG A 105 -14.03 0.75 4.67
C ARG A 105 -13.41 1.67 5.72
N HIS A 106 -14.24 2.51 6.33
CA HIS A 106 -13.84 3.27 7.51
C HIS A 106 -13.67 2.34 8.69
N LEU A 107 -12.49 2.37 9.32
CA LEU A 107 -12.23 1.60 10.54
C LEU A 107 -12.93 2.24 11.75
N PRO A 108 -13.85 1.53 12.43
CA PRO A 108 -14.63 2.11 13.52
C PRO A 108 -13.81 2.29 14.79
N LEU A 109 -13.97 3.44 15.46
CA LEU A 109 -13.52 3.64 16.83
C LEU A 109 -14.46 2.85 17.76
N LYS A 110 -13.94 1.79 18.37
CA LYS A 110 -14.74 0.81 19.13
C LYS A 110 -14.98 1.18 20.59
N PHE A 111 -14.07 1.94 21.18
CA PHE A 111 -14.12 2.30 22.59
C PHE A 111 -14.59 3.74 22.76
N SER A 112 -15.39 3.99 23.79
CA SER A 112 -15.74 5.35 24.18
C SER A 112 -14.49 6.10 24.67
N ASP A 113 -14.49 7.42 24.48
CA ASP A 113 -13.37 8.30 24.86
C ASP A 113 -12.89 8.08 26.30
N ASN A 114 -13.81 7.70 27.19
CA ASN A 114 -13.54 7.58 28.62
C ASN A 114 -13.17 6.16 29.08
N MET A 115 -13.14 5.14 28.21
CA MET A 115 -12.93 3.74 28.65
C MET A 115 -11.52 3.56 29.28
N ALA A 116 -10.50 4.12 28.65
CA ALA A 116 -9.12 4.05 29.15
C ALA A 116 -8.95 4.86 30.45
N ASP A 117 -9.56 6.04 30.53
CA ASP A 117 -9.50 6.89 31.73
C ASP A 117 -10.29 6.28 32.90
N ASN A 118 -11.42 5.62 32.61
CA ASN A 118 -12.17 4.84 33.58
C ASN A 118 -11.35 3.67 34.12
N LEU A 119 -10.59 2.98 33.28
CA LEU A 119 -9.69 1.91 33.70
C LEU A 119 -8.57 2.44 34.61
N GLU A 120 -8.00 3.60 34.28
CA GLU A 120 -6.97 4.26 35.08
C GLU A 120 -7.50 4.65 36.47
N SER A 121 -8.70 5.24 36.53
CA SER A 121 -9.39 5.58 37.79
C SER A 121 -9.72 4.33 38.63
N LEU A 122 -10.20 3.26 37.99
CA LEU A 122 -10.46 1.99 38.65
C LEU A 122 -9.18 1.35 39.18
N TYR A 123 -8.09 1.36 38.40
CA TYR A 123 -6.80 0.84 38.82
C TYR A 123 -6.30 1.54 40.10
N GLU A 124 -6.34 2.88 40.14
CA GLU A 124 -5.93 3.64 41.32
C GLU A 124 -6.80 3.33 42.56
N SER A 125 -8.10 3.12 42.35
CA SER A 125 -9.03 2.75 43.42
C SER A 125 -8.78 1.32 43.92
N VAL A 126 -8.54 0.38 43.01
CA VAL A 126 -8.26 -1.03 43.28
C VAL A 126 -6.91 -1.21 43.98
N ARG A 127 -5.90 -0.43 43.59
CA ARG A 127 -4.56 -0.42 44.19
C ARG A 127 -4.58 0.04 45.65
N LYS A 128 -5.44 1.01 45.97
CA LYS A 128 -5.61 1.53 47.34
C LYS A 128 -6.52 0.66 48.21
N CYS A 129 -7.28 -0.25 47.61
CA CYS A 129 -8.20 -1.12 48.32
C CYS A 129 -7.46 -2.28 49.02
N SER A 130 -7.58 -2.33 50.35
CA SER A 130 -7.00 -3.38 51.19
C SER A 130 -7.76 -4.71 51.14
N ILE A 131 -8.90 -4.78 50.44
CA ILE A 131 -9.73 -5.99 50.32
C ILE A 131 -9.38 -6.75 49.03
N GLU A 132 -9.37 -8.08 49.11
CA GLU A 132 -9.17 -8.97 47.97
C GLU A 132 -10.50 -9.48 47.39
N PHE A 133 -10.62 -9.43 46.07
CA PHE A 133 -11.82 -9.85 45.31
C PHE A 133 -11.47 -10.29 43.89
N SER A 134 -12.35 -11.06 43.26
CA SER A 134 -12.11 -11.78 42.00
C SER A 134 -11.76 -10.89 40.79
N GLU A 135 -12.28 -9.68 40.74
CA GLU A 135 -12.16 -8.77 39.59
C GLU A 135 -10.84 -7.98 39.60
N LYS A 136 -10.19 -7.87 40.76
CA LYS A 136 -8.98 -7.07 40.98
C LYS A 136 -7.80 -7.48 40.08
N PRO A 137 -7.43 -8.77 39.95
CA PRO A 137 -6.36 -9.19 39.04
C PRO A 137 -6.63 -8.82 37.58
N THR A 138 -7.89 -8.91 37.14
CA THR A 138 -8.30 -8.60 35.76
C THR A 138 -8.12 -7.11 35.46
N ILE A 139 -8.54 -6.22 36.36
CA ILE A 139 -8.37 -4.77 36.21
C ILE A 139 -6.89 -4.39 36.16
N ILE A 140 -6.08 -4.96 37.07
CA ILE A 140 -4.63 -4.72 37.10
C ILE A 140 -3.99 -5.18 35.78
N ARG A 141 -4.30 -6.39 35.31
CA ARG A 141 -3.79 -6.92 34.04
C ARG A 141 -4.17 -6.03 32.86
N LEU A 142 -5.44 -5.65 32.74
CA LEU A 142 -5.94 -4.80 31.65
C LEU A 142 -5.24 -3.43 31.64
N TYR A 143 -5.01 -2.84 32.81
CA TYR A 143 -4.29 -1.56 32.94
C TYR A 143 -2.84 -1.67 32.46
N HIS A 144 -2.10 -2.69 32.91
CA HIS A 144 -0.71 -2.88 32.50
C HIS A 144 -0.59 -3.16 31.00
N VAL A 145 -1.43 -4.04 30.44
CA VAL A 145 -1.44 -4.33 29.00
C VAL A 145 -1.80 -3.07 28.19
N SER A 146 -2.80 -2.30 28.64
CA SER A 146 -3.19 -1.04 27.98
C SER A 146 -2.05 -0.02 27.91
N ARG A 147 -1.21 0.05 28.95
CA ARG A 147 -0.06 0.97 28.99
C ARG A 147 1.14 0.48 28.20
N GLN A 148 1.42 -0.82 28.25
CA GLN A 148 2.60 -1.40 27.64
C GLN A 148 2.43 -1.60 26.12
N PHE A 149 1.23 -1.95 25.67
CA PHE A 149 0.96 -2.28 24.26
C PHE A 149 1.36 -1.17 23.27
N PRO A 150 1.05 0.14 23.50
CA PRO A 150 1.54 1.20 22.63
C PRO A 150 3.05 1.39 22.62
N ILE A 151 3.73 1.02 23.70
CA ILE A 151 5.19 1.15 23.83
C ILE A 151 5.86 0.04 23.01
N ASP A 152 5.40 -1.20 23.19
CA ASP A 152 5.96 -2.38 22.51
C ASP A 152 5.76 -2.32 20.98
N ASN A 153 4.71 -1.65 20.51
CA ASN A 153 4.34 -1.61 19.09
C ASN A 153 4.60 -0.24 18.44
N ARG A 154 5.45 0.59 19.05
CA ARG A 154 5.77 1.93 18.52
C ARG A 154 6.37 1.85 17.11
N ASP A 155 7.32 0.96 16.90
CA ASP A 155 8.06 0.85 15.64
C ASP A 155 7.13 0.44 14.49
N ILE A 156 6.17 -0.46 14.75
CA ILE A 156 5.15 -0.87 13.77
C ILE A 156 4.28 0.33 13.38
N ILE A 157 3.85 1.14 14.36
CA ILE A 157 3.02 2.33 14.11
C ILE A 157 3.77 3.41 13.33
N ASP A 158 5.06 3.54 13.58
CA ASP A 158 5.89 4.54 12.92
C ASP A 158 6.35 4.03 11.52
N GLY A 159 6.42 2.71 11.31
CA GLY A 159 6.67 2.05 10.01
C GLY A 159 5.49 2.04 9.05
N ASN A 160 5.71 1.67 7.78
CA ASN A 160 4.71 1.78 6.69
C ASN A 160 4.14 0.44 6.21
N ASN A 161 4.41 -0.65 6.96
CA ASN A 161 3.92 -1.98 6.65
C ASN A 161 2.40 -2.11 6.89
N LEU A 162 1.62 -2.17 5.81
CA LEU A 162 0.16 -2.19 5.91
C LEU A 162 -0.37 -3.44 6.61
N ASP A 163 0.20 -4.61 6.36
CA ASP A 163 -0.30 -5.88 6.92
C ASP A 163 -0.03 -5.97 8.42
N LEU A 164 1.18 -5.59 8.85
CA LEU A 164 1.49 -5.51 10.29
C LEU A 164 0.60 -4.51 11.01
N LEU A 165 0.26 -3.38 10.38
CA LEU A 165 -0.67 -2.41 10.97
C LEU A 165 -2.10 -2.97 11.07
N LYS A 166 -2.57 -3.73 10.08
CA LYS A 166 -3.87 -4.42 10.12
C LYS A 166 -3.94 -5.46 11.23
N GLU A 167 -2.91 -6.28 11.36
CA GLU A 167 -2.80 -7.24 12.47
C GLU A 167 -2.79 -6.54 13.83
N LEU A 168 -2.03 -5.44 13.94
CA LEU A 168 -1.96 -4.64 15.15
C LEU A 168 -3.34 -4.06 15.51
N TYR A 169 -4.07 -3.56 14.50
CA TYR A 169 -5.44 -3.08 14.67
C TYR A 169 -6.36 -4.19 15.22
N GLN A 170 -6.33 -5.38 14.63
CA GLN A 170 -7.11 -6.52 15.12
C GLN A 170 -6.75 -6.89 16.57
N LYS A 171 -5.45 -7.00 16.90
CA LYS A 171 -4.98 -7.28 18.26
C LYS A 171 -5.47 -6.22 19.25
N SER A 172 -5.43 -4.95 18.85
CA SER A 172 -5.84 -3.84 19.71
C SER A 172 -7.33 -3.84 20.07
N LEU A 173 -8.20 -4.51 19.30
CA LEU A 173 -9.65 -4.61 19.61
C LEU A 173 -9.94 -5.31 20.94
N THR A 174 -8.96 -6.05 21.47
CA THR A 174 -9.05 -6.77 22.74
C THR A 174 -8.39 -6.03 23.90
N ILE A 175 -8.04 -4.75 23.71
CA ILE A 175 -7.29 -3.94 24.68
C ILE A 175 -7.94 -2.56 24.84
N PRO A 176 -8.20 -2.09 26.07
CA PRO A 176 -8.79 -0.77 26.32
C PRO A 176 -7.74 0.33 26.17
N LEU A 177 -7.50 0.79 24.94
CA LEU A 177 -6.51 1.82 24.60
C LEU A 177 -7.12 3.22 24.51
N LYS A 178 -6.27 4.25 24.67
CA LYS A 178 -6.66 5.66 24.50
C LYS A 178 -7.11 5.95 23.06
N VAL A 179 -8.08 6.84 22.89
CA VAL A 179 -8.62 7.19 21.56
C VAL A 179 -7.60 7.85 20.65
N SER A 180 -6.63 8.59 21.22
CA SER A 180 -5.52 9.15 20.45
C SER A 180 -4.69 8.09 19.73
N TYR A 181 -4.48 6.93 20.36
CA TYR A 181 -3.76 5.80 19.76
C TYR A 181 -4.54 5.22 18.59
N TRP A 182 -5.83 4.92 18.78
CA TRP A 182 -6.71 4.41 17.73
C TRP A 182 -6.81 5.37 16.56
N THR A 183 -6.92 6.67 16.83
CA THR A 183 -7.00 7.70 15.80
C THR A 183 -5.74 7.74 14.96
N LYS A 184 -4.55 7.63 15.58
CA LYS A 184 -3.27 7.55 14.86
C LYS A 184 -3.20 6.28 13.99
N LEU A 185 -3.51 5.12 14.57
CA LEU A 185 -3.45 3.83 13.89
C LEU A 185 -4.43 3.74 12.72
N THR A 186 -5.71 4.05 12.95
CA THR A 186 -6.76 4.00 11.93
C THR A 186 -6.50 4.97 10.79
N ARG A 187 -6.10 6.23 11.09
CA ARG A 187 -5.76 7.20 10.05
C ARG A 187 -4.62 6.67 9.18
N LYS A 188 -3.59 6.07 9.78
CA LYS A 188 -2.44 5.52 9.04
C LYS A 188 -2.84 4.37 8.13
N ILE A 189 -3.59 3.38 8.65
CA ILE A 189 -4.07 2.24 7.85
C ILE A 189 -4.94 2.73 6.69
N CYS A 190 -5.95 3.56 6.96
CA CYS A 190 -6.83 4.08 5.92
C CYS A 190 -6.07 4.86 4.84
N ARG A 191 -5.08 5.69 5.22
CA ARG A 191 -4.24 6.40 4.26
C ARG A 191 -3.44 5.44 3.37
N LEU A 192 -2.82 4.43 3.95
CA LEU A 192 -2.02 3.44 3.21
C LEU A 192 -2.88 2.57 2.29
N GLU A 193 -4.09 2.19 2.71
CA GLU A 193 -5.07 1.50 1.85
C GLU A 193 -5.43 2.33 0.63
N TRP A 194 -5.70 3.62 0.83
CA TRP A 194 -6.00 4.54 -0.26
C TRP A 194 -4.82 4.66 -1.22
N LEU A 195 -3.60 4.79 -0.70
CA LEU A 195 -2.40 4.86 -1.52
C LEU A 195 -2.14 3.57 -2.30
N SER A 196 -2.43 2.40 -1.72
CA SER A 196 -2.31 1.11 -2.37
C SER A 196 -3.23 1.02 -3.60
N VAL A 197 -4.51 1.38 -3.44
CA VAL A 197 -5.46 1.42 -4.56
C VAL A 197 -5.07 2.46 -5.61
N TYR A 198 -4.57 3.62 -5.18
CA TYR A 198 -4.07 4.64 -6.10
C TYR A 198 -2.92 4.11 -6.96
N GLU A 199 -1.94 3.46 -6.35
CA GLU A 199 -0.78 2.89 -7.05
C GLU A 199 -1.23 1.87 -8.11
N HIS A 200 -2.09 0.92 -7.71
CA HIS A 200 -2.58 -0.14 -8.57
C HIS A 200 -3.34 0.38 -9.82
N ILE A 201 -4.22 1.35 -9.64
CA ILE A 201 -5.10 1.82 -10.72
C ILE A 201 -4.47 2.95 -11.54
N PHE A 202 -3.87 3.95 -10.88
CA PHE A 202 -3.45 5.18 -11.55
C PHE A 202 -1.99 5.13 -12.02
N ILE A 203 -1.15 4.32 -11.36
CA ILE A 203 0.29 4.25 -11.64
C ILE A 203 0.62 3.00 -12.43
N GLU A 204 0.23 1.83 -11.94
CA GLU A 204 0.51 0.55 -12.60
C GLU A 204 -0.33 0.33 -13.86
N ARG A 205 -1.46 1.05 -13.99
CA ARG A 205 -2.39 0.96 -15.13
C ARG A 205 -2.84 -0.47 -15.40
N CYS A 206 -3.04 -1.27 -14.34
CA CYS A 206 -3.55 -2.62 -14.45
C CYS A 206 -4.91 -2.64 -15.16
N ASP A 207 -5.13 -3.59 -16.08
CA ASP A 207 -6.38 -3.69 -16.83
C ASP A 207 -7.47 -4.25 -15.90
N ILE A 208 -8.45 -3.42 -15.51
CA ILE A 208 -9.56 -3.79 -14.61
C ILE A 208 -10.41 -4.93 -15.20
N LYS A 209 -10.25 -5.25 -16.50
CA LYS A 209 -10.99 -6.32 -17.20
C LYS A 209 -10.91 -7.69 -16.53
N ASN A 210 -9.83 -7.97 -15.79
CA ASN A 210 -9.64 -9.24 -15.08
C ASN A 210 -10.09 -9.18 -13.60
N GLU A 211 -10.51 -8.01 -13.12
CA GLU A 211 -10.99 -7.81 -11.76
C GLU A 211 -12.51 -7.63 -11.74
N ASP A 212 -13.12 -7.81 -10.57
CA ASP A 212 -14.56 -7.65 -10.38
C ASP A 212 -14.97 -6.18 -10.68
N PRO A 213 -15.66 -5.91 -11.81
CA PRO A 213 -16.01 -4.54 -12.20
C PRO A 213 -16.95 -3.86 -11.21
N ALA A 214 -17.68 -4.64 -10.39
CA ALA A 214 -18.54 -4.10 -9.36
C ALA A 214 -17.77 -3.30 -8.30
N LYS A 215 -16.47 -3.58 -8.11
CA LYS A 215 -15.60 -2.90 -7.13
C LYS A 215 -15.06 -1.55 -7.61
N TYR A 216 -15.22 -1.24 -8.88
CA TYR A 216 -14.64 -0.04 -9.50
C TYR A 216 -15.67 0.93 -10.08
N SER A 217 -16.95 0.80 -9.73
CA SER A 217 -17.99 1.68 -10.27
C SER A 217 -17.78 3.18 -9.98
N LEU A 218 -18.39 4.05 -10.79
CA LEU A 218 -18.34 5.51 -10.57
C LEU A 218 -18.81 5.94 -9.16
N PRO A 219 -19.95 5.47 -8.62
CA PRO A 219 -20.35 5.81 -7.25
C PRO A 219 -19.25 5.49 -6.23
N LEU A 220 -18.58 4.35 -6.40
CA LEU A 220 -17.45 3.97 -5.54
C LEU A 220 -16.23 4.87 -5.77
N LEU A 221 -15.97 5.35 -6.99
CA LEU A 221 -14.89 6.33 -7.24
C LEU A 221 -15.11 7.65 -6.46
N TYR A 222 -16.37 8.11 -6.34
CA TYR A 222 -16.66 9.25 -5.46
C TYR A 222 -16.42 8.92 -4.00
N SER A 223 -16.93 7.78 -3.52
CA SER A 223 -16.70 7.33 -2.14
C SER A 223 -15.21 7.17 -1.83
N TYR A 224 -14.43 6.67 -2.79
CA TYR A 224 -12.98 6.57 -2.71
C TYR A 224 -12.29 7.94 -2.64
N PHE A 225 -12.76 8.91 -3.43
CA PHE A 225 -12.26 10.28 -3.37
C PHE A 225 -12.58 10.94 -2.02
N GLU A 226 -13.81 10.81 -1.52
CA GLU A 226 -14.22 11.29 -0.20
C GLU A 226 -13.43 10.62 0.93
N PHE A 227 -13.18 9.32 0.80
CA PHE A 227 -12.34 8.57 1.72
C PHE A 227 -10.92 9.15 1.77
N GLY A 228 -10.34 9.44 0.59
CA GLY A 228 -9.05 10.10 0.48
C GLY A 228 -9.03 11.48 1.13
N LEU A 229 -10.06 12.31 0.93
CA LEU A 229 -10.15 13.64 1.56
C LEU A 229 -10.13 13.58 3.11
N LYS A 230 -10.56 12.47 3.71
CA LYS A 230 -10.61 12.29 5.16
C LYS A 230 -9.28 11.84 5.77
N TYR A 231 -8.52 11.01 5.06
CA TYR A 231 -7.35 10.31 5.62
C TYR A 231 -6.00 10.66 4.98
N CYS A 232 -5.99 11.16 3.75
CA CYS A 232 -4.76 11.56 3.09
C CYS A 232 -4.20 12.86 3.69
N ASP A 233 -2.87 12.97 3.68
CA ASP A 233 -2.17 14.11 4.24
C ASP A 233 -1.87 15.17 3.16
N SER A 234 -1.30 16.31 3.57
CA SER A 234 -0.88 17.38 2.65
C SER A 234 0.07 16.92 1.55
N GLU A 235 0.83 15.85 1.79
CA GLU A 235 1.76 15.25 0.82
C GLU A 235 1.06 14.50 -0.33
N ASP A 236 -0.23 14.19 -0.17
CA ASP A 236 -1.02 13.41 -1.13
C ASP A 236 -2.00 14.28 -1.95
N ILE A 237 -1.98 15.61 -1.76
CA ILE A 237 -2.87 16.56 -2.46
C ILE A 237 -2.77 16.43 -3.98
N ASP A 238 -1.56 16.26 -4.52
CA ASP A 238 -1.33 16.06 -5.96
C ASP A 238 -2.11 14.82 -6.46
N LYS A 239 -2.06 13.71 -5.71
CA LYS A 239 -2.74 12.45 -6.05
C LYS A 239 -4.25 12.61 -6.02
N LEU A 240 -4.79 13.26 -4.99
CA LEU A 240 -6.21 13.61 -4.91
C LEU A 240 -6.66 14.49 -6.07
N GLY A 241 -5.80 15.42 -6.51
CA GLY A 241 -6.02 16.26 -7.68
C GLY A 241 -6.21 15.44 -8.97
N GLU A 242 -5.40 14.40 -9.17
CA GLU A 242 -5.54 13.50 -10.33
C GLU A 242 -6.84 12.68 -10.28
N VAL A 243 -7.21 12.16 -9.11
CA VAL A 243 -8.50 11.45 -8.95
C VAL A 243 -9.68 12.37 -9.25
N ARG A 244 -9.63 13.63 -8.77
CA ARG A 244 -10.67 14.63 -9.06
C ARG A 244 -10.75 14.93 -10.56
N LYS A 245 -9.62 15.07 -11.25
CA LYS A 245 -9.59 15.27 -12.71
C LYS A 245 -10.26 14.12 -13.45
N LEU A 246 -10.00 12.88 -13.02
CA LEU A 246 -10.64 11.69 -13.58
C LEU A 246 -12.16 11.71 -13.39
N ILE A 247 -12.63 12.05 -12.19
CA ILE A 247 -14.07 12.20 -11.89
C ILE A 247 -14.73 13.23 -12.80
N LEU A 248 -14.11 14.41 -12.97
CA LEU A 248 -14.65 15.47 -13.83
C LEU A 248 -14.73 15.04 -15.30
N LYS A 249 -13.71 14.34 -15.80
CA LYS A 249 -13.73 13.79 -17.16
C LYS A 249 -14.82 12.74 -17.34
N TYR A 250 -15.00 11.86 -16.36
CA TYR A 250 -16.08 10.88 -16.38
C TYR A 250 -17.46 11.57 -16.42
N GLN A 251 -17.66 12.62 -15.62
CA GLN A 251 -18.91 13.38 -15.61
C GLN A 251 -19.20 14.03 -16.98
N ASP A 252 -18.20 14.70 -17.57
CA ASP A 252 -18.30 15.32 -18.90
C ASP A 252 -18.66 14.28 -19.96
N MET A 253 -17.98 13.14 -19.97
CA MET A 253 -18.22 12.05 -20.89
C MET A 253 -19.63 11.44 -20.70
N MET A 254 -20.08 11.18 -19.47
CA MET A 254 -21.44 10.68 -19.23
C MET A 254 -22.51 11.69 -19.66
N GLN A 255 -22.21 12.99 -19.56
CA GLN A 255 -23.10 14.02 -20.08
C GLN A 255 -23.19 13.95 -21.61
N LYS A 256 -22.07 13.77 -22.32
CA LYS A 256 -22.05 13.53 -23.78
C LYS A 256 -22.84 12.28 -24.14
N VAL A 257 -22.61 11.17 -23.46
CA VAL A 257 -23.36 9.90 -23.66
C VAL A 257 -24.86 10.08 -23.45
N ARG A 258 -25.28 10.77 -22.39
CA ARG A 258 -26.69 11.04 -22.13
C ARG A 258 -27.35 11.90 -23.21
N VAL A 259 -26.61 12.80 -23.84
CA VAL A 259 -27.11 13.59 -24.97
C VAL A 259 -27.42 12.67 -26.16
N PHE A 260 -26.59 11.65 -26.40
CA PHE A 260 -26.83 10.66 -27.47
C PHE A 260 -28.01 9.73 -27.20
N LEU A 261 -28.24 9.36 -25.93
CA LEU A 261 -29.30 8.43 -25.52
C LEU A 261 -30.68 9.09 -25.28
N LYS A 262 -30.84 10.39 -25.56
CA LYS A 262 -32.14 11.06 -25.42
C LYS A 262 -33.16 10.52 -26.44
N LYS A 263 -34.43 10.41 -25.99
CA LYS A 263 -35.58 9.92 -26.78
C LYS A 263 -35.78 10.66 -28.11
N ASP A 264 -35.46 11.96 -28.14
CA ASP A 264 -35.35 12.77 -29.35
C ASP A 264 -33.86 13.04 -29.58
N PRO A 265 -33.14 12.17 -30.31
CA PRO A 265 -31.73 12.39 -30.59
C PRO A 265 -31.59 13.69 -31.42
N PRO A 266 -30.52 14.48 -31.23
CA PRO A 266 -30.24 15.59 -32.13
C PRO A 266 -30.20 15.07 -33.56
N SER A 267 -30.82 15.80 -34.49
CA SER A 267 -31.07 15.37 -35.87
C SER A 267 -29.80 14.99 -36.67
N LYS A 268 -28.61 15.28 -36.14
CA LYS A 268 -27.31 14.78 -36.61
C LYS A 268 -26.37 14.60 -35.41
N ILE A 269 -26.01 13.37 -35.09
CA ILE A 269 -24.87 13.05 -34.21
C ILE A 269 -23.64 12.94 -35.13
N SER A 270 -22.59 13.72 -34.87
CA SER A 270 -21.34 13.59 -35.63
C SER A 270 -20.63 12.30 -35.23
N LEU A 271 -20.11 11.55 -36.21
CA LEU A 271 -19.25 10.40 -35.93
C LEU A 271 -18.03 10.82 -35.09
N SER A 272 -17.51 12.03 -35.31
CA SER A 272 -16.42 12.62 -34.53
C SER A 272 -16.75 12.70 -33.05
N ASP A 273 -17.98 13.06 -32.67
CA ASP A 273 -18.34 13.22 -31.26
C ASP A 273 -18.42 11.85 -30.55
N LEU A 274 -18.80 10.79 -31.27
CA LEU A 274 -18.82 9.42 -30.77
C LEU A 274 -17.40 8.83 -30.68
N GLU A 275 -16.55 9.12 -31.67
CA GLU A 275 -15.13 8.76 -31.68
C GLU A 275 -14.40 9.42 -30.50
N ASP A 276 -14.62 10.71 -30.26
CA ASP A 276 -14.02 11.47 -29.15
C ASP A 276 -14.39 10.88 -27.79
N VAL A 277 -15.67 10.53 -27.58
CA VAL A 277 -16.13 9.90 -26.33
C VAL A 277 -15.43 8.57 -26.09
N LEU A 278 -15.21 7.76 -27.13
CA LEU A 278 -14.53 6.49 -26.95
C LEU A 278 -13.00 6.60 -26.83
N LEU A 279 -12.39 7.60 -27.45
CA LEU A 279 -10.97 7.88 -27.22
C LEU A 279 -10.74 8.28 -25.77
N ASP A 280 -11.61 9.12 -25.20
CA ASP A 280 -11.58 9.47 -23.77
C ASP A 280 -11.69 8.20 -22.90
N ILE A 281 -12.61 7.30 -23.23
CA ILE A 281 -12.78 6.02 -22.54
C ILE A 281 -11.49 5.19 -22.51
N GLU A 282 -10.83 5.04 -23.66
CA GLU A 282 -9.62 4.21 -23.83
C GLU A 282 -8.39 4.85 -23.19
N GLU A 283 -8.31 6.19 -23.23
CA GLU A 283 -7.23 6.95 -22.60
C GLU A 283 -7.33 6.88 -21.06
N TYR A 284 -8.52 7.07 -20.51
CA TYR A 284 -8.73 7.15 -19.06
C TYR A 284 -9.06 5.81 -18.39
N ARG A 285 -9.15 4.72 -19.17
CA ARG A 285 -9.52 3.35 -18.71
C ARG A 285 -10.66 3.36 -17.71
N LEU A 286 -11.70 4.11 -18.04
CA LEU A 286 -12.79 4.36 -17.12
C LEU A 286 -13.52 3.04 -16.80
N PRO A 287 -13.89 2.81 -15.53
CA PRO A 287 -14.60 1.61 -15.11
C PRO A 287 -16.08 1.71 -15.48
N ILE A 288 -16.35 1.71 -16.78
CA ILE A 288 -17.69 1.66 -17.35
C ILE A 288 -17.98 0.19 -17.65
N GLN A 289 -19.25 -0.18 -17.61
CA GLN A 289 -19.69 -1.56 -17.87
C GLN A 289 -19.25 -2.02 -19.26
N SER A 290 -18.71 -3.23 -19.32
CA SER A 290 -18.16 -3.83 -20.56
C SER A 290 -19.17 -3.97 -21.68
N SER A 291 -20.45 -4.19 -21.35
CA SER A 291 -21.54 -4.24 -22.31
C SER A 291 -21.61 -2.95 -23.11
N PHE A 292 -21.72 -1.80 -22.42
CA PHE A 292 -21.92 -0.49 -23.05
C PHE A 292 -20.84 -0.15 -24.09
N PHE A 293 -19.59 -0.55 -23.83
CA PHE A 293 -18.51 -0.39 -24.79
C PHE A 293 -18.68 -1.27 -26.01
N SER A 294 -19.00 -2.55 -25.82
CA SER A 294 -19.20 -3.48 -26.93
C SER A 294 -20.37 -3.07 -27.83
N GLU A 295 -21.44 -2.51 -27.27
CA GLU A 295 -22.55 -1.97 -28.06
C GLU A 295 -22.17 -0.68 -28.81
N LEU A 296 -21.45 0.26 -28.18
CA LEU A 296 -21.04 1.50 -28.84
C LEU A 296 -19.99 1.23 -29.94
N ASP A 297 -19.07 0.30 -29.69
CA ASP A 297 -18.07 -0.16 -30.66
C ASP A 297 -18.71 -0.88 -31.85
N TYR A 298 -19.72 -1.72 -31.60
CA TYR A 298 -20.51 -2.35 -32.65
C TYR A 298 -21.18 -1.29 -33.54
N VAL A 299 -21.82 -0.28 -32.96
CA VAL A 299 -22.49 0.79 -33.71
C VAL A 299 -21.51 1.55 -34.61
N ILE A 300 -20.34 1.93 -34.10
CA ILE A 300 -19.33 2.63 -34.91
C ILE A 300 -18.80 1.74 -36.03
N ARG A 301 -18.46 0.49 -35.73
CA ARG A 301 -17.96 -0.46 -36.74
C ARG A 301 -18.95 -0.66 -37.87
N GLU A 302 -20.25 -0.76 -37.58
CA GLU A 302 -21.28 -0.85 -38.61
C GLU A 302 -21.38 0.43 -39.45
N ILE A 303 -21.24 1.61 -38.84
CA ILE A 303 -21.21 2.88 -39.57
C ILE A 303 -19.96 3.00 -40.46
N GLU A 304 -18.80 2.53 -40.00
CA GLU A 304 -17.56 2.50 -40.78
C GLU A 304 -17.64 1.49 -41.94
N ASN A 305 -18.19 0.31 -41.69
CA ASN A 305 -18.41 -0.70 -42.74
C ASN A 305 -19.36 -0.17 -43.82
N ALA A 306 -20.41 0.56 -43.42
CA ALA A 306 -21.28 1.25 -44.35
C ALA A 306 -20.57 2.35 -45.16
N LYS A 307 -19.58 3.05 -44.58
CA LYS A 307 -18.73 4.01 -45.32
C LYS A 307 -17.76 3.32 -46.28
N LYS A 308 -17.18 2.17 -45.90
CA LYS A 308 -16.24 1.38 -46.74
C LYS A 308 -16.92 0.77 -47.97
N MET A 309 -18.22 0.48 -47.89
CA MET A 309 -19.03 0.00 -49.03
C MET A 309 -19.21 1.05 -50.14
N ASN A 310 -18.89 2.33 -49.88
CA ASN A 310 -18.73 3.35 -50.90
C ASN A 310 -17.23 3.55 -51.17
N ASP A 311 -16.74 3.15 -52.34
CA ASP A 311 -15.34 3.20 -52.82
C ASP A 311 -14.57 4.50 -52.53
N VAL A 312 -14.17 4.74 -51.28
CA VAL A 312 -13.27 5.84 -50.90
C VAL A 312 -11.89 5.25 -50.69
N ASN A 313 -10.99 5.53 -51.64
CA ASN A 313 -9.55 5.33 -51.45
C ASN A 313 -9.12 5.99 -50.14
N ILE A 314 -8.80 5.18 -49.13
CA ILE A 314 -8.29 5.67 -47.85
C ILE A 314 -6.90 6.24 -48.12
N LEU A 315 -6.82 7.56 -48.26
CA LEU A 315 -5.58 8.29 -48.08
C LEU A 315 -5.19 8.07 -46.61
N TYR A 316 -4.21 7.20 -46.36
CA TYR A 316 -3.54 7.11 -45.07
C TYR A 316 -3.10 8.53 -44.65
N ASN A 317 -3.00 8.83 -43.35
CA ASN A 317 -2.59 10.14 -42.81
C ASN A 317 -1.14 10.53 -43.23
N THR A 318 -0.85 10.62 -44.53
CA THR A 318 0.47 10.87 -45.12
C THR A 318 1.07 12.17 -44.61
N ASP A 319 0.22 13.18 -44.38
CA ASP A 319 0.63 14.53 -44.03
C ASP A 319 1.30 14.65 -42.65
N ASN A 320 1.15 13.63 -41.79
CA ASN A 320 1.71 13.60 -40.44
C ASN A 320 2.71 12.46 -40.20
N ILE A 321 2.88 11.50 -41.11
CA ILE A 321 3.84 10.39 -40.96
C ILE A 321 5.26 10.95 -40.83
N ASP A 322 5.66 11.83 -41.75
CA ASP A 322 7.01 12.39 -41.73
C ASP A 322 7.27 13.21 -40.46
N LYS A 323 6.25 13.93 -39.98
CA LYS A 323 6.34 14.73 -38.74
C LYS A 323 6.52 13.85 -37.52
N ILE A 324 5.69 12.80 -37.36
CA ILE A 324 5.80 11.91 -36.20
C ILE A 324 7.08 11.07 -36.26
N ASP A 325 7.48 10.59 -37.44
CA ASP A 325 8.76 9.89 -37.64
C ASP A 325 9.94 10.78 -37.24
N GLU A 326 9.96 12.04 -37.69
CA GLU A 326 10.99 13.00 -37.30
C GLU A 326 11.02 13.25 -35.79
N LEU A 327 9.86 13.43 -35.15
CA LEU A 327 9.77 13.66 -33.70
C LEU A 327 10.24 12.44 -32.89
N ILE A 328 9.82 11.23 -33.27
CA ILE A 328 10.28 9.99 -32.65
C ILE A 328 11.79 9.83 -32.84
N ARG A 329 12.32 10.09 -34.04
CA ARG A 329 13.77 10.04 -34.33
C ARG A 329 14.57 11.06 -33.53
N LYS A 330 14.02 12.25 -33.29
CA LYS A 330 14.64 13.31 -32.48
C LYS A 330 14.43 13.16 -30.98
N ASN A 331 13.71 12.13 -30.52
CA ASN A 331 13.37 11.96 -29.11
C ASN A 331 12.61 13.21 -28.56
N ASP A 332 11.74 13.82 -29.37
CA ASP A 332 10.93 14.98 -28.96
C ASP A 332 9.58 14.51 -28.37
N PRO A 333 9.27 14.79 -27.09
CA PRO A 333 8.00 14.41 -26.45
C PRO A 333 6.74 14.90 -27.18
N LYS A 334 6.84 15.89 -28.07
CA LYS A 334 5.70 16.38 -28.86
C LYS A 334 5.11 15.33 -29.81
N PHE A 335 5.79 14.19 -30.05
CA PHE A 335 5.24 13.10 -30.88
C PHE A 335 3.88 12.60 -30.36
N VAL A 336 3.65 12.68 -29.04
CA VAL A 336 2.39 12.25 -28.38
C VAL A 336 1.17 12.95 -29.00
N LYS A 337 1.31 14.17 -29.52
CA LYS A 337 0.24 14.91 -30.20
C LYS A 337 -0.30 14.21 -31.45
N PHE A 338 0.52 13.35 -32.06
CA PHE A 338 0.19 12.62 -33.29
C PHE A 338 0.00 11.13 -33.03
N ALA A 339 0.39 10.61 -31.85
CA ALA A 339 0.41 9.18 -31.55
C ALA A 339 -0.95 8.50 -31.80
N ASN A 340 -2.06 9.14 -31.42
CA ASN A 340 -3.40 8.58 -31.62
C ASN A 340 -3.72 8.26 -33.10
N GLN A 341 -3.09 8.95 -34.06
CA GLN A 341 -3.30 8.69 -35.48
C GLN A 341 -2.58 7.43 -36.00
N PHE A 342 -1.73 6.80 -35.17
CA PHE A 342 -0.84 5.70 -35.57
C PHE A 342 -0.67 4.61 -34.51
N ASN A 343 -1.34 4.70 -33.36
CA ASN A 343 -1.17 3.78 -32.25
C ASN A 343 -2.24 2.67 -32.19
N GLY A 344 -3.06 2.54 -33.23
CA GLY A 344 -4.20 1.63 -33.25
C GLY A 344 -5.44 2.15 -32.51
N SER A 345 -5.46 3.41 -32.04
CA SER A 345 -6.70 4.02 -31.55
C SER A 345 -7.70 4.23 -32.69
N ARG A 346 -8.92 4.69 -32.38
CA ARG A 346 -9.91 5.04 -33.42
C ARG A 346 -9.47 6.14 -34.38
N LEU A 347 -8.52 6.99 -34.00
CA LEU A 347 -7.96 8.00 -34.93
C LEU A 347 -6.96 7.40 -35.92
N ASP A 348 -6.54 6.16 -35.70
CA ASP A 348 -5.74 5.39 -36.63
C ASP A 348 -6.64 4.84 -37.73
N LYS A 349 -6.61 5.52 -38.88
CA LYS A 349 -7.49 5.21 -40.02
C LYS A 349 -7.03 4.00 -40.84
N ARG A 350 -5.98 3.31 -40.42
CA ARG A 350 -5.50 2.10 -41.11
C ARG A 350 -6.48 0.96 -40.90
N PRO A 351 -6.75 0.12 -41.91
CA PRO A 351 -7.59 -1.06 -41.72
C PRO A 351 -6.93 -2.08 -40.78
N LEU A 352 -7.75 -2.79 -40.02
CA LEU A 352 -7.31 -3.91 -39.19
C LEU A 352 -6.81 -5.08 -40.07
N ALA A 353 -5.80 -5.79 -39.59
CA ALA A 353 -5.28 -6.97 -40.29
C ALA A 353 -6.33 -8.08 -40.47
N SER A 354 -7.36 -8.15 -39.61
CA SER A 354 -8.48 -9.11 -39.69
C SER A 354 -9.42 -8.86 -40.88
N ASP A 355 -9.52 -7.62 -41.35
CA ASP A 355 -10.60 -7.20 -42.24
C ASP A 355 -10.24 -7.34 -43.73
N ASN A 356 -8.98 -7.67 -44.05
CA ASN A 356 -8.42 -7.46 -45.40
C ASN A 356 -8.06 -8.76 -46.15
N SER A 357 -8.80 -9.85 -45.92
CA SER A 357 -8.46 -11.20 -46.41
C SER A 357 -8.64 -11.45 -47.92
N GLY A 358 -9.09 -10.46 -48.70
CA GLY A 358 -9.59 -10.67 -50.07
C GLY A 358 -8.72 -10.22 -51.27
N SER A 359 -7.74 -9.31 -51.14
CA SER A 359 -7.08 -8.67 -52.33
C SER A 359 -5.61 -9.06 -52.56
N VAL A 360 -5.11 -8.91 -53.80
CA VAL A 360 -3.69 -9.14 -54.16
C VAL A 360 -2.76 -8.10 -53.52
N LYS A 361 -3.20 -6.85 -53.34
CA LYS A 361 -2.49 -5.82 -52.56
C LYS A 361 -2.35 -6.23 -51.09
N ALA A 362 -3.37 -6.88 -50.53
CA ALA A 362 -3.35 -7.37 -49.16
C ALA A 362 -2.25 -8.42 -48.91
N LYS A 363 -1.81 -9.20 -49.92
CA LYS A 363 -0.72 -10.20 -49.76
C LYS A 363 0.65 -9.57 -49.49
N GLN A 364 0.98 -8.46 -50.15
CA GLN A 364 2.26 -7.78 -49.94
C GLN A 364 2.26 -7.02 -48.61
N GLU A 365 1.13 -6.38 -48.28
CA GLU A 365 0.92 -5.71 -46.99
C GLU A 365 0.96 -6.71 -45.82
N LEU A 366 0.40 -7.91 -46.00
CA LEU A 366 0.51 -9.00 -45.02
C LEU A 366 1.97 -9.42 -44.76
N LYS A 367 2.84 -9.38 -45.78
CA LYS A 367 4.27 -9.74 -45.60
C LYS A 367 4.99 -8.73 -44.73
N VAL A 368 4.75 -7.43 -44.97
CA VAL A 368 5.35 -6.35 -44.16
C VAL A 368 4.84 -6.44 -42.72
N PHE A 369 3.55 -6.66 -42.53
CA PHE A 369 2.96 -6.90 -41.20
C PHE A 369 3.57 -8.13 -40.50
N LYS A 370 3.72 -9.26 -41.20
CA LYS A 370 4.34 -10.47 -40.63
C LYS A 370 5.80 -10.23 -40.23
N LEU A 371 6.56 -9.49 -41.05
CA LEU A 371 7.94 -9.14 -40.73
C LEU A 371 8.02 -8.25 -39.49
N TRP A 372 7.15 -7.24 -39.38
CA TRP A 372 7.08 -6.39 -38.20
C TRP A 372 6.74 -7.18 -36.92
N ASN A 373 5.77 -8.10 -36.98
CA ASN A 373 5.47 -8.97 -35.84
C ASN A 373 6.65 -9.86 -35.46
N GLN A 374 7.37 -10.40 -36.45
CA GLN A 374 8.59 -11.18 -36.19
C GLN A 374 9.65 -10.34 -35.49
N HIS A 375 9.87 -9.10 -35.92
CA HIS A 375 10.79 -8.18 -35.25
C HIS A 375 10.33 -7.86 -33.82
N LEU A 376 9.04 -7.59 -33.62
CA LEU A 376 8.48 -7.34 -32.29
C LEU A 376 8.69 -8.54 -31.35
N ASP A 377 8.40 -9.76 -31.82
CA ASP A 377 8.57 -10.98 -31.03
C ASP A 377 10.05 -11.28 -30.74
N GLN A 378 10.95 -11.00 -31.69
CA GLN A 378 12.40 -11.14 -31.50
C GLN A 378 12.95 -10.20 -30.44
N ILE A 379 12.47 -8.96 -30.38
CA ILE A 379 13.00 -7.93 -29.48
C ILE A 379 12.33 -8.01 -28.10
N MET A 380 11.00 -8.02 -28.05
CA MET A 380 10.27 -7.77 -26.81
C MET A 380 9.54 -9.00 -26.27
N GLN A 381 9.39 -10.06 -27.08
CA GLN A 381 8.56 -11.23 -26.79
C GLN A 381 7.17 -10.81 -26.29
N LYS A 382 6.19 -10.66 -27.20
CA LYS A 382 4.87 -10.05 -26.94
C LYS A 382 4.23 -10.39 -25.59
N ASN A 383 4.24 -11.66 -25.17
CA ASN A 383 3.65 -12.08 -23.90
C ASN A 383 4.42 -11.53 -22.68
N LYS A 384 5.75 -11.59 -22.72
CA LYS A 384 6.61 -11.02 -21.67
C LYS A 384 6.46 -9.50 -21.60
N PHE A 385 6.35 -8.82 -22.75
CA PHE A 385 6.10 -7.38 -22.78
C PHE A 385 4.83 -7.00 -22.01
N ILE A 386 3.72 -7.70 -22.25
CA ILE A 386 2.44 -7.45 -21.56
C ILE A 386 2.59 -7.68 -20.06
N GLU A 387 3.28 -8.74 -19.65
CA GLU A 387 3.52 -9.08 -18.24
C GLU A 387 4.29 -7.98 -17.50
N ILE A 388 5.27 -7.34 -18.14
CA ILE A 388 6.12 -6.31 -17.51
C ILE A 388 5.54 -4.89 -17.59
N LEU A 389 4.45 -4.66 -18.34
CA LEU A 389 3.83 -3.32 -18.47
C LEU A 389 3.58 -2.62 -17.13
N PRO A 390 2.99 -3.28 -16.10
CA PRO A 390 2.77 -2.64 -14.80
C PRO A 390 4.08 -2.15 -14.17
N SER A 391 5.14 -2.96 -14.28
CA SER A 391 6.47 -2.59 -13.76
C SER A 391 7.09 -1.44 -14.54
N ILE A 392 6.94 -1.42 -15.87
CA ILE A 392 7.43 -0.32 -16.71
C ILE A 392 6.79 1.00 -16.29
N PHE A 393 5.45 1.08 -16.25
CA PHE A 393 4.75 2.33 -15.93
C PHE A 393 5.07 2.81 -14.52
N ARG A 394 5.05 1.91 -13.53
CA ARG A 394 5.40 2.24 -12.15
C ARG A 394 6.84 2.71 -12.01
N CYS A 395 7.78 2.01 -12.62
CA CYS A 395 9.19 2.32 -12.46
C CYS A 395 9.59 3.58 -13.24
N LEU A 396 8.95 3.87 -14.38
CA LEU A 396 9.24 5.08 -15.17
C LEU A 396 8.38 6.29 -14.78
N ASP A 397 7.40 6.14 -13.88
CA ASP A 397 6.62 7.27 -13.39
C ASP A 397 7.48 8.21 -12.52
N LEU A 398 7.57 9.47 -12.94
CA LEU A 398 8.27 10.55 -12.22
C LEU A 398 7.31 11.48 -11.48
N LYS A 399 6.00 11.36 -11.71
CA LYS A 399 5.00 12.25 -11.10
C LYS A 399 4.68 11.81 -9.68
N SER A 400 4.43 10.52 -9.46
CA SER A 400 4.01 10.01 -8.15
C SER A 400 5.16 9.43 -7.34
N ASP A 401 6.21 8.96 -8.02
CA ASP A 401 7.48 8.58 -7.42
C ASP A 401 8.52 9.65 -7.76
N LYS A 402 8.67 10.64 -6.88
CA LYS A 402 9.65 11.73 -7.01
C LYS A 402 10.90 11.38 -6.20
N TYR A 403 12.05 11.90 -6.62
CA TYR A 403 13.29 11.77 -5.84
C TYR A 403 13.15 12.43 -4.47
N ILE A 404 13.53 11.71 -3.41
CA ILE A 404 13.58 12.19 -2.03
C ILE A 404 15.06 12.24 -1.61
N PRO A 405 15.55 13.39 -1.10
CA PRO A 405 16.90 13.47 -0.52
C PRO A 405 17.08 12.52 0.66
N LEU A 406 18.28 11.96 0.81
CA LEU A 406 18.58 10.92 1.79
C LEU A 406 18.20 11.33 3.23
N GLU A 407 18.37 12.61 3.58
CA GLU A 407 18.06 13.14 4.92
C GLU A 407 16.54 13.16 5.20
N SER A 408 15.72 13.11 4.15
CA SER A 408 14.25 13.14 4.22
C SER A 408 13.60 11.77 4.03
N CYS A 409 14.38 10.74 3.65
CA CYS A 409 13.85 9.40 3.35
C CYS A 409 13.08 8.81 4.54
N SER A 410 13.61 8.92 5.77
CA SER A 410 12.99 8.32 6.96
C SER A 410 11.56 8.79 7.26
N LYS A 411 11.17 9.96 6.74
CA LYS A 411 9.84 10.56 6.99
C LYS A 411 8.90 10.49 5.80
N ARG A 412 9.44 10.49 4.59
CA ARG A 412 8.68 10.71 3.35
C ARG A 412 8.73 9.55 2.36
N GLN A 413 9.68 8.64 2.51
CA GLN A 413 9.82 7.54 1.57
C GLN A 413 8.71 6.52 1.78
N THR A 414 7.98 6.24 0.70
CA THR A 414 6.91 5.23 0.68
C THR A 414 7.21 4.11 -0.30
N LYS A 415 8.05 4.36 -1.31
CA LYS A 415 8.43 3.41 -2.36
C LYS A 415 9.87 2.95 -2.18
N TYR A 416 10.05 1.64 -2.22
CA TYR A 416 11.32 0.98 -1.96
C TYR A 416 11.70 0.07 -3.12
N CYS A 417 12.85 -0.58 -2.99
CA CYS A 417 13.38 -1.54 -3.94
C CYS A 417 13.60 -0.94 -5.34
N PHE A 418 14.10 -1.75 -6.26
CA PHE A 418 14.13 -1.39 -7.68
C PHE A 418 12.74 -1.54 -8.32
N CYS A 419 11.85 -2.39 -7.78
CA CYS A 419 10.48 -2.56 -8.29
C CYS A 419 9.57 -1.34 -8.02
N ARG A 420 10.00 -0.42 -7.14
CA ARG A 420 9.28 0.81 -6.74
C ARG A 420 7.90 0.57 -6.11
N ARG A 421 7.67 -0.62 -5.54
CA ARG A 421 6.47 -0.93 -4.74
C ARG A 421 6.63 -0.45 -3.30
N VAL A 422 5.51 -0.36 -2.60
CA VAL A 422 5.46 -0.07 -1.16
C VAL A 422 5.86 -1.30 -0.34
N GLU A 423 5.92 -1.18 0.98
CA GLU A 423 6.09 -2.33 1.87
C GLU A 423 4.76 -3.09 2.01
N GLU A 424 4.68 -4.28 1.43
CA GLU A 424 3.47 -5.13 1.32
C GLU A 424 3.51 -6.33 2.30
N GLY A 425 4.01 -6.13 3.53
CA GLY A 425 4.05 -7.23 4.52
C GLY A 425 5.14 -8.28 4.32
N THR A 426 5.79 -8.31 3.14
CA THR A 426 6.87 -9.24 2.82
C THR A 426 8.19 -8.83 3.46
N ALA A 427 9.04 -9.82 3.74
CA ALA A 427 10.36 -9.56 4.31
C ALA A 427 11.17 -8.62 3.40
N MET A 428 11.85 -7.65 4.01
CA MET A 428 12.72 -6.71 3.32
C MET A 428 14.11 -6.72 3.93
N VAL A 429 15.11 -6.43 3.11
CA VAL A 429 16.51 -6.31 3.53
C VAL A 429 17.07 -4.96 3.10
N GLU A 430 17.81 -4.32 3.99
CA GLU A 430 18.50 -3.06 3.71
C GLU A 430 19.86 -3.33 3.04
N CYS A 431 20.16 -2.62 1.96
CA CYS A 431 21.48 -2.66 1.35
C CYS A 431 22.49 -1.86 2.17
N GLU A 432 23.62 -2.47 2.52
CA GLU A 432 24.62 -1.84 3.37
C GLU A 432 25.24 -0.57 2.76
N ILE A 433 25.32 -0.50 1.43
CA ILE A 433 25.99 0.60 0.73
C ILE A 433 25.06 1.79 0.48
N CYS A 434 23.83 1.54 0.02
CA CYS A 434 22.91 2.61 -0.36
C CYS A 434 21.77 2.88 0.62
N LYS A 435 21.66 2.06 1.68
CA LYS A 435 20.64 2.15 2.74
C LYS A 435 19.21 2.18 2.20
N GLU A 436 19.01 1.54 1.04
CA GLU A 436 17.70 1.33 0.44
C GLU A 436 17.21 -0.07 0.81
N TRP A 437 15.90 -0.19 1.01
CA TRP A 437 15.24 -1.43 1.35
C TRP A 437 14.82 -2.18 0.08
N TYR A 438 15.02 -3.49 0.05
CA TYR A 438 14.68 -4.37 -1.06
C TYR A 438 13.79 -5.50 -0.56
N HIS A 439 12.69 -5.77 -1.27
CA HIS A 439 11.87 -6.95 -1.00
C HIS A 439 12.67 -8.22 -1.26
N VAL A 440 12.63 -9.17 -0.33
CA VAL A 440 13.29 -10.48 -0.49
C VAL A 440 12.82 -11.16 -1.77
N ASP A 441 11.53 -11.10 -2.09
CA ASP A 441 10.95 -11.67 -3.31
C ASP A 441 11.48 -11.04 -4.61
N CYS A 442 11.96 -9.80 -4.55
CA CYS A 442 12.57 -9.14 -5.70
C CYS A 442 14.04 -9.56 -5.88
N ILE A 443 14.67 -10.17 -4.88
CA ILE A 443 16.06 -10.56 -4.94
C ILE A 443 16.12 -12.01 -5.45
N SER A 444 16.83 -12.22 -6.56
CA SER A 444 17.01 -13.55 -7.18
C SER A 444 15.72 -14.34 -7.36
N ASN A 445 14.70 -13.64 -7.89
CA ASN A 445 13.39 -14.21 -8.18
C ASN A 445 12.73 -14.90 -6.96
N GLY A 446 13.05 -14.44 -5.75
CA GLY A 446 12.49 -14.94 -4.50
C GLY A 446 13.20 -16.17 -3.91
N GLU A 447 14.29 -16.63 -4.52
CA GLU A 447 15.10 -17.73 -3.98
C GLU A 447 16.09 -17.27 -2.88
N TRP A 448 16.16 -15.97 -2.63
CA TRP A 448 17.08 -15.42 -1.65
C TRP A 448 16.58 -15.65 -0.22
N VAL A 449 17.44 -16.20 0.64
CA VAL A 449 17.16 -16.38 2.06
C VAL A 449 18.03 -15.40 2.85
N PRO A 450 17.43 -14.59 3.75
CA PRO A 450 18.20 -13.73 4.63
C PRO A 450 19.16 -14.55 5.49
N PRO A 451 20.45 -14.18 5.58
CA PRO A 451 21.38 -14.84 6.49
C PRO A 451 21.05 -14.48 7.94
N ASP A 452 21.16 -15.45 8.84
CA ASP A 452 21.01 -15.22 10.28
C ASP A 452 22.29 -14.65 10.94
N ASP A 453 23.44 -14.71 10.25
CA ASP A 453 24.72 -14.25 10.77
C ASP A 453 24.89 -12.72 10.61
N PRO A 454 25.05 -11.95 11.71
CA PRO A 454 25.23 -10.50 11.64
C PRO A 454 26.53 -10.04 10.97
N ASN A 455 27.46 -10.96 10.68
CA ASN A 455 28.66 -10.67 9.89
C ASN A 455 28.42 -10.76 8.38
N VAL A 456 27.25 -11.25 7.96
CA VAL A 456 26.88 -11.39 6.56
C VAL A 456 25.98 -10.22 6.16
N LEU A 457 26.50 -9.35 5.30
CA LEU A 457 25.85 -8.10 4.90
C LEU A 457 25.34 -8.19 3.47
N PHE A 458 24.11 -7.72 3.25
CA PHE A 458 23.51 -7.65 1.92
C PHE A 458 23.96 -6.41 1.16
N VAL A 459 24.44 -6.62 -0.07
CA VAL A 459 24.72 -5.55 -1.03
C VAL A 459 23.90 -5.75 -2.29
N CYS A 460 23.09 -4.76 -2.62
CA CYS A 460 22.19 -4.82 -3.77
C CYS A 460 22.96 -4.77 -5.10
N SER A 461 22.38 -5.39 -6.12
CA SER A 461 22.91 -5.44 -7.51
C SER A 461 23.23 -4.10 -8.19
N ILE A 462 22.79 -2.96 -7.62
CA ILE A 462 23.14 -1.62 -8.13
C ILE A 462 24.48 -1.17 -7.54
N CYS A 463 24.76 -1.54 -6.29
CA CYS A 463 26.01 -1.24 -5.60
C CYS A 463 27.07 -2.34 -5.79
N THR A 464 26.66 -3.55 -6.19
CA THR A 464 27.56 -4.66 -6.48
C THR A 464 28.49 -4.33 -7.66
N PRO A 465 29.82 -4.48 -7.50
CA PRO A 465 30.77 -4.31 -8.58
C PRO A 465 30.57 -5.35 -9.69
N PRO A 466 30.87 -5.02 -10.97
CA PRO A 466 30.71 -5.97 -12.08
C PRO A 466 31.52 -7.25 -11.92
N CYS A 467 32.67 -7.21 -11.24
CA CYS A 467 33.51 -8.39 -11.00
C CYS A 467 32.89 -9.43 -10.04
N MET A 468 31.87 -9.04 -9.28
CA MET A 468 31.08 -9.93 -8.42
C MET A 468 29.69 -10.24 -9.00
N ALA A 469 29.34 -9.60 -10.12
CA ALA A 469 28.16 -9.97 -10.87
C ALA A 469 28.57 -11.12 -11.79
N VAL A 470 28.20 -12.36 -11.45
CA VAL A 470 28.18 -13.44 -12.44
C VAL A 470 27.31 -12.92 -13.59
N ASP A 471 27.90 -12.89 -14.79
CA ASP A 471 27.32 -12.32 -16.01
C ASP A 471 25.82 -12.54 -16.04
N ASN A 472 25.01 -11.48 -15.96
CA ASN A 472 23.63 -11.56 -16.40
C ASN A 472 23.03 -10.19 -16.71
N ILE A 473 22.97 -9.94 -18.00
CA ILE A 473 22.01 -9.10 -18.73
C ILE A 473 20.59 -9.74 -18.55
N GLU A 474 20.20 -10.11 -17.33
CA GLU A 474 18.87 -10.70 -17.05
C GLU A 474 17.85 -9.63 -16.66
N GLY A 475 18.27 -8.37 -16.53
CA GLY A 475 17.40 -7.28 -16.10
C GLY A 475 16.77 -6.45 -17.22
N VAL A 476 17.32 -6.47 -18.44
CA VAL A 476 16.81 -5.65 -19.55
C VAL A 476 16.05 -6.55 -20.52
N THR A 477 14.75 -6.29 -20.68
CA THR A 477 13.91 -7.02 -21.63
C THR A 477 13.99 -6.40 -23.03
N PHE A 478 14.18 -5.08 -23.15
CA PHE A 478 14.36 -4.38 -24.43
C PHE A 478 15.08 -3.04 -24.23
N GLU A 479 15.79 -2.55 -25.25
CA GLU A 479 16.37 -1.20 -25.24
C GLU A 479 15.39 -0.13 -25.75
N LEU A 480 15.52 1.11 -25.29
CA LEU A 480 14.74 2.24 -25.79
C LEU A 480 14.89 2.42 -27.31
N ASP A 481 16.11 2.24 -27.83
CA ASP A 481 16.40 2.39 -29.26
C ASP A 481 15.73 1.28 -30.10
N ASP A 482 15.56 0.08 -29.53
CA ASP A 482 14.80 -0.99 -30.16
C ASP A 482 13.31 -0.67 -30.22
N LEU A 483 12.74 -0.17 -29.12
CA LEU A 483 11.35 0.27 -29.08
C LEU A 483 11.10 1.40 -30.10
N LYS A 484 12.02 2.35 -30.17
CA LYS A 484 11.99 3.44 -31.16
C LYS A 484 11.99 2.91 -32.59
N ARG A 485 12.84 1.92 -32.90
CA ARG A 485 12.88 1.28 -34.21
C ARG A 485 11.54 0.61 -34.55
N ILE A 486 11.00 -0.19 -33.64
CA ILE A 486 9.71 -0.88 -33.82
C ILE A 486 8.57 0.12 -34.05
N LEU A 487 8.56 1.25 -33.34
CA LEU A 487 7.57 2.31 -33.53
C LEU A 487 7.69 2.96 -34.91
N VAL A 488 8.90 3.32 -35.35
CA VAL A 488 9.13 3.89 -36.68
C VAL A 488 8.73 2.91 -37.80
N GLU A 489 9.01 1.62 -37.63
CA GLU A 489 8.55 0.58 -38.55
C GLU A 489 7.02 0.49 -38.57
N SER A 490 6.38 0.62 -37.40
CA SER A 490 4.92 0.57 -37.26
C SER A 490 4.23 1.68 -38.04
N LEU A 491 4.82 2.89 -38.15
CA LEU A 491 4.26 4.01 -38.90
C LEU A 491 4.11 3.72 -40.41
N LYS A 492 4.95 2.82 -40.95
CA LYS A 492 4.98 2.47 -42.36
C LYS A 492 4.01 1.35 -42.71
N LEU A 493 3.37 0.74 -41.72
CA LEU A 493 2.39 -0.32 -41.94
C LEU A 493 1.12 0.30 -42.52
N SER A 494 0.59 -0.32 -43.57
CA SER A 494 -0.74 -0.03 -44.10
C SER A 494 -1.87 -0.65 -43.27
N LEU A 495 -1.55 -1.64 -42.43
CA LEU A 495 -2.50 -2.36 -41.58
C LEU A 495 -2.22 -2.09 -40.11
N ILE A 496 -3.27 -2.00 -39.29
CA ILE A 496 -3.15 -2.01 -37.83
C ILE A 496 -2.83 -3.43 -37.39
N PRO A 497 -1.74 -3.66 -36.63
CA PRO A 497 -1.37 -4.99 -36.20
C PRO A 497 -2.33 -5.56 -35.14
N ASP A 498 -2.08 -5.20 -33.89
CA ASP A 498 -2.83 -5.55 -32.70
C ASP A 498 -3.01 -4.22 -31.94
N PRO A 499 -4.22 -3.62 -31.95
CA PRO A 499 -4.43 -2.28 -31.42
C PRO A 499 -4.01 -2.11 -29.96
N PRO A 500 -4.37 -3.02 -29.02
CA PRO A 500 -3.87 -2.99 -27.65
C PRO A 500 -2.34 -2.92 -27.54
N ILE A 501 -1.63 -3.74 -28.32
CA ILE A 501 -0.17 -3.79 -28.26
C ILE A 501 0.45 -2.53 -28.83
N LEU A 502 -0.06 -2.08 -29.97
CA LEU A 502 0.47 -0.89 -30.62
C LEU A 502 0.29 0.32 -29.70
N LYS A 503 -0.88 0.46 -29.07
CA LYS A 503 -1.13 1.49 -28.05
C LYS A 503 -0.12 1.41 -26.90
N ASN A 504 0.10 0.22 -26.35
CA ASN A 504 1.06 0.01 -25.27
C ASN A 504 2.50 0.37 -25.68
N LEU A 505 2.93 0.08 -26.92
CA LEU A 505 4.26 0.46 -27.42
C LEU A 505 4.44 1.99 -27.44
N PHE A 506 3.45 2.72 -27.96
CA PHE A 506 3.47 4.18 -27.96
C PHE A 506 3.46 4.76 -26.54
N ASP A 507 2.61 4.22 -25.66
CA ASP A 507 2.52 4.64 -24.25
C ASP A 507 3.85 4.39 -23.51
N VAL A 508 4.46 3.21 -23.66
CA VAL A 508 5.75 2.88 -23.05
C VAL A 508 6.86 3.79 -23.58
N PHE A 509 6.89 4.06 -24.88
CA PHE A 509 7.89 4.96 -25.46
C PHE A 509 7.72 6.39 -24.93
N ALA A 510 6.48 6.88 -24.74
CA ALA A 510 6.24 8.18 -24.16
C ALA A 510 6.78 8.29 -22.72
N PHE A 511 6.53 7.27 -21.89
CA PHE A 511 7.04 7.21 -20.51
C PHE A 511 8.56 7.11 -20.48
N ALA A 512 9.14 6.20 -21.27
CA ALA A 512 10.58 6.00 -21.35
C ALA A 512 11.32 7.23 -21.87
N LEU A 513 10.74 7.93 -22.86
CA LEU A 513 11.31 9.16 -23.38
C LEU A 513 11.26 10.30 -22.35
N ASN A 514 10.12 10.48 -21.68
CA ASN A 514 10.00 11.48 -20.61
C ASN A 514 11.00 11.20 -19.47
N PHE A 515 11.13 9.93 -19.08
CA PHE A 515 12.09 9.50 -18.08
C PHE A 515 13.54 9.78 -18.51
N LYS A 516 13.91 9.42 -19.75
CA LYS A 516 15.23 9.70 -20.32
C LYS A 516 15.56 11.19 -20.27
N ASN A 517 14.64 12.03 -20.76
CA ASN A 517 14.88 13.47 -20.87
C ASN A 517 15.06 14.10 -19.48
N GLU A 518 14.25 13.70 -18.49
CA GLU A 518 14.43 14.20 -17.12
C GLU A 518 15.72 13.67 -16.49
N MET A 519 16.07 12.39 -16.71
CA MET A 519 17.32 11.81 -16.20
C MET A 519 18.55 12.51 -16.79
N GLU A 520 18.58 12.77 -18.10
CA GLU A 520 19.65 13.53 -18.77
C GLU A 520 19.76 14.93 -18.20
N LYS A 521 18.63 15.64 -18.06
CA LYS A 521 18.59 16.99 -17.49
C LYS A 521 19.09 17.04 -16.05
N GLU A 522 18.71 16.07 -15.22
CA GLU A 522 18.98 16.09 -13.77
C GLU A 522 20.35 15.51 -13.40
N LEU A 523 20.90 14.59 -14.21
CA LEU A 523 22.12 13.85 -13.89
C LEU A 523 23.30 14.13 -14.82
N PHE A 524 23.09 14.81 -15.95
CA PHE A 524 24.17 15.08 -16.91
C PHE A 524 24.34 16.57 -17.17
N THR A 525 25.56 16.96 -17.53
CA THR A 525 25.89 18.32 -17.95
C THR A 525 26.87 18.22 -19.11
N ASN A 526 26.52 18.78 -20.26
CA ASN A 526 27.32 18.69 -21.49
C ASN A 526 27.70 17.25 -21.89
N GLY A 527 26.80 16.29 -21.65
CA GLY A 527 27.00 14.87 -21.99
C GLY A 527 27.81 14.05 -20.97
N TYR A 528 28.30 14.67 -19.90
CA TYR A 528 29.03 13.98 -18.82
C TYR A 528 28.16 13.89 -17.56
N VAL A 529 28.39 12.87 -16.74
CA VAL A 529 27.73 12.73 -15.44
C VAL A 529 28.05 13.97 -14.59
N ASN A 530 27.01 14.65 -14.11
CA ASN A 530 27.13 15.82 -13.25
C ASN A 530 27.76 15.40 -11.91
N GLN A 531 28.98 15.90 -11.64
CA GLN A 531 29.73 15.56 -10.43
C GLN A 531 29.08 16.08 -9.13
N LEU A 532 28.18 17.07 -9.23
CA LEU A 532 27.43 17.59 -8.08
C LEU A 532 26.24 16.69 -7.70
N SER A 533 25.84 15.78 -8.57
CA SER A 533 24.74 14.86 -8.29
C SER A 533 25.13 13.89 -7.19
N SER A 534 24.29 13.79 -6.16
CA SER A 534 24.52 12.83 -5.08
C SER A 534 24.44 11.40 -5.63
N THR A 535 25.29 10.51 -5.11
CA THR A 535 25.26 9.08 -5.44
C THR A 535 23.90 8.46 -5.12
N HIS A 536 23.21 8.96 -4.09
CA HIS A 536 21.83 8.57 -3.76
C HIS A 536 20.84 8.90 -4.90
N LYS A 537 20.92 10.12 -5.46
CA LYS A 537 20.08 10.53 -6.60
C LYS A 537 20.36 9.70 -7.84
N ILE A 538 21.63 9.45 -8.16
CA ILE A 538 22.00 8.59 -9.29
C ILE A 538 21.43 7.17 -9.10
N LYS A 539 21.61 6.58 -7.91
CA LYS A 539 21.08 5.25 -7.59
C LYS A 539 19.55 5.18 -7.62
N TYR A 540 18.85 6.26 -7.30
CA TYR A 540 17.40 6.36 -7.46
C TYR A 540 16.97 6.17 -8.94
N TYR A 541 17.62 6.85 -9.89
CA TYR A 541 17.34 6.64 -11.32
C TYR A 541 17.75 5.24 -11.77
N LEU A 542 18.91 4.72 -11.34
CA LEU A 542 19.36 3.36 -11.68
C LEU A 542 18.40 2.28 -11.15
N ARG A 543 17.77 2.48 -9.98
CA ARG A 543 16.73 1.60 -9.44
C ARG A 543 15.51 1.56 -10.34
N LYS A 544 15.02 2.73 -10.75
CA LYS A 544 13.87 2.86 -11.65
C LYS A 544 14.14 2.20 -13.01
N LEU A 545 15.33 2.40 -13.57
CA LEU A 545 15.76 1.69 -14.79
C LEU A 545 15.75 0.18 -14.61
N LYS A 546 16.38 -0.34 -13.56
CA LYS A 546 16.42 -1.77 -13.27
C LYS A 546 15.02 -2.37 -13.11
N GLY A 547 14.11 -1.72 -12.38
CA GLY A 547 12.74 -2.22 -12.22
C GLY A 547 11.88 -2.15 -13.46
N SER A 548 12.12 -1.16 -14.33
CA SER A 548 11.40 -1.03 -15.59
C SER A 548 11.74 -2.12 -16.60
N GLN A 549 12.91 -2.76 -16.46
CA GLN A 549 13.49 -3.65 -17.47
C GLN A 549 13.65 -3.02 -18.87
N CYS A 550 13.58 -1.69 -18.96
CA CYS A 550 13.83 -0.91 -20.17
C CYS A 550 15.29 -0.43 -20.14
N GLY A 551 16.03 -0.74 -21.20
CA GLY A 551 17.45 -0.45 -21.35
C GLY A 551 17.71 0.96 -21.86
N PHE A 552 18.69 1.63 -21.22
CA PHE A 552 19.19 2.96 -21.60
C PHE A 552 20.72 2.93 -21.58
N THR A 553 21.31 1.96 -22.28
CA THR A 553 22.73 1.61 -22.14
C THR A 553 23.67 2.82 -22.18
N ASN A 554 23.45 3.74 -23.13
CA ASN A 554 24.24 4.96 -23.32
C ASN A 554 24.29 5.89 -22.10
N LEU A 555 23.28 5.85 -21.24
CA LEU A 555 23.18 6.69 -20.03
C LEU A 555 23.46 5.90 -18.76
N THR A 556 23.15 4.60 -18.75
CA THR A 556 23.24 3.76 -17.56
C THR A 556 24.69 3.45 -17.20
N ASP A 557 25.54 3.16 -18.19
CA ASP A 557 26.93 2.77 -17.96
C ASP A 557 27.78 3.87 -17.33
N PRO A 558 27.76 5.13 -17.81
CA PRO A 558 28.48 6.23 -17.16
C PRO A 558 28.05 6.44 -15.70
N LEU A 559 26.74 6.33 -15.42
CA LEU A 559 26.19 6.49 -14.07
C LEU A 559 26.64 5.36 -13.14
N ARG A 560 26.60 4.10 -13.61
CA ARG A 560 27.10 2.95 -12.84
C ARG A 560 28.59 3.11 -12.53
N LYS A 561 29.41 3.46 -13.52
CA LYS A 561 30.85 3.72 -13.32
C LYS A 561 31.10 4.81 -12.28
N HIS A 562 30.30 5.88 -12.30
CA HIS A 562 30.40 6.96 -11.31
C HIS A 562 30.10 6.48 -9.87
N CYS A 563 29.10 5.60 -9.69
CA CYS A 563 28.78 5.03 -8.37
C CYS A 563 29.81 3.99 -7.91
N GLN A 564 30.30 3.15 -8.82
CA GLN A 564 31.18 2.01 -8.53
C GLN A 564 32.46 2.40 -7.79
N VAL A 565 33.05 3.55 -8.09
CA VAL A 565 34.29 3.99 -7.42
C VAL A 565 34.07 4.12 -5.92
N LYS A 566 33.00 4.81 -5.52
CA LYS A 566 32.65 5.01 -4.10
C LYS A 566 32.17 3.72 -3.44
N ASP A 567 31.40 2.92 -4.18
CA ASP A 567 30.85 1.66 -3.67
C ASP A 567 31.97 0.64 -3.44
N ALA A 568 32.96 0.56 -4.32
CA ALA A 568 34.11 -0.33 -4.18
C ALA A 568 34.97 0.00 -2.95
N GLU A 569 35.18 1.29 -2.64
CA GLU A 569 35.88 1.71 -1.41
C GLU A 569 35.13 1.27 -0.15
N ALA A 570 33.82 1.46 -0.11
CA ALA A 570 32.98 1.04 1.01
C ALA A 570 32.94 -0.48 1.18
N ILE A 571 32.79 -1.22 0.07
CA ILE A 571 32.83 -2.69 0.05
C ILE A 571 34.17 -3.21 0.56
N LYS A 572 35.28 -2.66 0.06
CA LYS A 572 36.62 -3.05 0.50
C LYS A 572 36.80 -2.84 1.99
N TRP A 573 36.37 -1.69 2.52
CA TRP A 573 36.43 -1.41 3.95
C TRP A 573 35.61 -2.42 4.78
N LEU A 574 34.43 -2.83 4.32
CA LEU A 574 33.63 -3.86 5.01
C LEU A 574 34.33 -5.22 5.02
N THR A 575 34.88 -5.64 3.88
CA THR A 575 35.61 -6.92 3.76
C THR A 575 36.88 -6.92 4.60
N ASP A 576 37.65 -5.83 4.61
CA ASP A 576 38.86 -5.67 5.42
C ASP A 576 38.56 -5.75 6.94
N ASN A 577 37.33 -5.42 7.35
CA ASN A 577 36.84 -5.56 8.73
C ASN A 577 36.19 -6.92 9.03
N GLY A 578 36.41 -7.93 8.19
CA GLY A 578 35.94 -9.30 8.42
C GLY A 578 34.45 -9.52 8.16
N ARG A 579 33.78 -8.61 7.45
CA ARG A 579 32.38 -8.79 7.03
C ARG A 579 32.32 -9.61 5.75
N ILE A 580 31.37 -10.55 5.70
CA ILE A 580 31.06 -11.34 4.51
C ILE A 580 30.00 -10.57 3.72
N ILE A 581 30.26 -10.31 2.45
CA ILE A 581 29.31 -9.62 1.59
C ILE A 581 28.59 -10.68 0.76
N ILE A 582 27.27 -10.70 0.87
CA ILE A 582 26.42 -11.46 -0.03
C ILE A 582 25.73 -10.51 -0.99
N THR A 583 25.71 -10.94 -2.24
CA THR A 583 24.83 -10.36 -3.23
C THR A 583 23.63 -11.28 -3.33
N GLY A 584 22.48 -10.76 -3.75
CA GLY A 584 21.31 -11.61 -3.95
C GLY A 584 21.57 -12.83 -4.85
N ILE A 585 22.56 -12.74 -5.73
CA ILE A 585 22.88 -13.70 -6.78
C ILE A 585 23.61 -14.91 -6.16
N PRO A 586 23.21 -16.17 -6.47
CA PRO A 586 23.95 -17.33 -6.03
C PRO A 586 25.38 -17.29 -6.59
N ASN A 587 26.37 -17.56 -5.73
CA ASN A 587 27.79 -17.67 -6.12
C ASN A 587 28.05 -18.86 -7.04
#